data_AF-J4GU47-F1
#
_entry.id   AF-J4GU47-F1
#
_cell.length_a   1.000
_cell.length_b   1.000
_cell.length_c   1.000
_cell.angle_alpha   90.00
_cell.angle_beta   90.00
_cell.angle_gamma   90.00
#
_symmetry.space_group_name_H-M   'P 1'
#
loop_
_entity.id
_entity.type
_entity.pdbx_description
1 polymer ?
#
loop_
_entity_poly.entity_id
_entity_poly.type
_entity_poly.pdbx_seq_one_letter_code
_entity_poly.pdbx_strand_id
1 'polypeptide(L)'
;MPCFTILYTVFLSTILVSLYVSRAAAADISAFKTGLEKRYSTAHSLGDNYQFNSGDGWQAINVTNLQYKYSRSTSDLSVMATHLDGPHHHRKRSSKSSGPKKSSKSSKQSSPKKSDIKMYSTSANSTAKSITKGLLGSVKGSIKDIVSTIKGVGSPEPVTITWYTGHDLLNPSCWSNPSWAPTDNSFACALTLNGWTDKPKCFQFLELCNTSKKCVFVRVVDSCAGCAGGSKHVDLTKAAFSELADLDEGILTVQMRPATSPDGWLENLWGPKA
;
A
#
# COMPACT_ATOMS: atom_id res chain seq x y z
N MET A 1 -30.38 63.18 -10.77
CA MET A 1 -30.25 61.86 -10.11
C MET A 1 -29.32 60.83 -10.79
N PRO A 2 -28.34 61.15 -11.68
CA PRO A 2 -27.56 60.10 -12.36
C PRO A 2 -26.47 59.42 -11.47
N CYS A 3 -25.99 60.09 -10.42
CA CYS A 3 -24.86 59.61 -9.60
C CYS A 3 -25.17 58.29 -8.86
N PHE A 4 -26.37 58.16 -8.28
CA PHE A 4 -26.78 56.96 -7.55
C PHE A 4 -26.88 55.72 -8.45
N THR A 5 -27.30 55.88 -9.71
CA THR A 5 -27.40 54.77 -10.68
C THR A 5 -26.03 54.19 -11.03
N ILE A 6 -25.01 55.05 -11.14
CA ILE A 6 -23.62 54.63 -11.45
C ILE A 6 -22.99 53.90 -10.27
N LEU A 7 -23.20 54.40 -9.04
CA LEU A 7 -22.73 53.70 -7.83
C LEU A 7 -23.37 52.31 -7.68
N TYR A 8 -24.67 52.18 -7.99
CA TYR A 8 -25.37 50.90 -7.92
C TYR A 8 -24.86 49.88 -8.95
N THR A 9 -24.58 50.28 -10.20
CA THR A 9 -24.04 49.35 -11.21
C THR A 9 -22.59 48.94 -10.95
N VAL A 10 -21.76 49.83 -10.40
CA VAL A 10 -20.40 49.48 -9.94
C VAL A 10 -20.45 48.52 -8.74
N PHE A 11 -21.40 48.70 -7.81
CA PHE A 11 -21.58 47.78 -6.69
C PHE A 11 -22.09 46.40 -7.14
N LEU A 12 -23.07 46.34 -8.03
CA LEU A 12 -23.56 45.05 -8.56
C LEU A 12 -22.49 44.30 -9.36
N SER A 13 -21.71 45.01 -10.18
CA SER A 13 -20.64 44.40 -10.97
C SER A 13 -19.47 43.91 -10.12
N THR A 14 -19.09 44.61 -9.05
CA THR A 14 -18.07 44.14 -8.10
C THR A 14 -18.55 42.92 -7.29
N ILE A 15 -19.83 42.83 -6.92
CA ILE A 15 -20.42 41.62 -6.34
C ILE A 15 -20.38 40.45 -7.35
N LEU A 16 -20.77 40.67 -8.60
CA LEU A 16 -20.71 39.62 -9.62
C LEU A 16 -19.27 39.14 -9.87
N VAL A 17 -18.32 40.06 -10.04
CA VAL A 17 -16.90 39.71 -10.26
C VAL A 17 -16.32 38.94 -9.07
N SER A 18 -16.59 39.35 -7.83
CA SER A 18 -16.12 38.62 -6.64
C SER A 18 -16.73 37.22 -6.55
N LEU A 19 -18.02 37.05 -6.84
CA LEU A 19 -18.66 35.72 -6.94
C LEU A 19 -18.05 34.84 -8.05
N TYR A 20 -17.70 35.41 -9.21
CA TYR A 20 -17.04 34.68 -10.29
C TYR A 20 -15.61 34.25 -9.92
N VAL A 21 -14.82 35.14 -9.31
CA VAL A 21 -13.44 34.84 -8.86
C VAL A 21 -13.44 33.76 -7.77
N SER A 22 -14.35 33.84 -6.79
CA SER A 22 -14.49 32.80 -5.76
C SER A 22 -14.85 31.42 -6.33
N ARG A 23 -15.72 31.37 -7.36
CA ARG A 23 -16.09 30.12 -8.04
C ARG A 23 -14.94 29.50 -8.82
N ALA A 24 -14.13 30.31 -9.52
CA ALA A 24 -12.97 29.82 -10.26
C ALA A 24 -11.95 29.17 -9.31
N ALA A 25 -11.57 29.87 -8.23
CA ALA A 25 -10.62 29.36 -7.24
C ALA A 25 -11.11 28.05 -6.57
N ALA A 26 -12.40 27.95 -6.27
CA ALA A 26 -12.97 26.72 -5.67
C ALA A 26 -12.93 25.52 -6.63
N ALA A 27 -13.16 25.74 -7.94
CA ALA A 27 -13.08 24.69 -8.95
C ALA A 27 -11.65 24.14 -9.10
N ASP A 28 -10.64 25.02 -9.13
CA ASP A 28 -9.23 24.62 -9.23
C ASP A 28 -8.78 23.80 -8.00
N ILE A 29 -9.19 24.19 -6.79
CA ILE A 29 -8.90 23.42 -5.55
C ILE A 29 -9.54 22.02 -5.61
N SER A 30 -10.78 21.92 -6.08
CA SER A 30 -11.47 20.63 -6.22
C SER A 30 -10.80 19.72 -7.25
N ALA A 31 -10.41 20.27 -8.40
CA ALA A 31 -9.69 19.55 -9.44
C ALA A 31 -8.30 19.08 -8.95
N PHE A 32 -7.58 19.93 -8.22
CA PHE A 32 -6.30 19.58 -7.59
C PHE A 32 -6.45 18.45 -6.56
N LYS A 33 -7.41 18.56 -5.63
CA LYS A 33 -7.65 17.50 -4.63
C LYS A 33 -8.01 16.17 -5.28
N THR A 34 -8.92 16.18 -6.26
CA THR A 34 -9.32 14.97 -7.02
C THR A 34 -8.12 14.37 -7.76
N GLY A 35 -7.25 15.20 -8.34
CA GLY A 35 -6.04 14.77 -9.01
C GLY A 35 -4.98 14.18 -8.08
N LEU A 36 -4.87 14.68 -6.84
CA LEU A 36 -4.02 14.07 -5.81
C LEU A 36 -4.61 12.74 -5.31
N GLU A 37 -5.90 12.72 -5.02
CA GLU A 37 -6.58 11.53 -4.48
C GLU A 37 -6.41 10.35 -5.43
N LYS A 38 -6.73 10.55 -6.72
CA LYS A 38 -6.51 9.52 -7.75
C LYS A 38 -5.05 9.06 -7.90
N ARG A 39 -4.04 9.90 -7.57
CA ARG A 39 -2.62 9.50 -7.65
C ARG A 39 -2.16 8.67 -6.46
N TYR A 40 -2.75 8.89 -5.29
CA TYR A 40 -2.34 8.25 -4.04
C TYR A 40 -3.27 7.11 -3.61
N SER A 41 -4.48 7.02 -4.18
CA SER A 41 -5.42 5.92 -3.98
C SER A 41 -5.30 4.80 -5.01
N THR A 42 -4.22 4.78 -5.81
CA THR A 42 -3.99 3.77 -6.86
C THR A 42 -2.53 3.34 -6.87
N ALA A 43 -2.25 2.10 -7.23
CA ALA A 43 -0.90 1.57 -7.33
C ALA A 43 -0.03 2.33 -8.33
N HIS A 44 1.23 2.60 -7.95
CA HIS A 44 2.26 3.17 -8.83
C HIS A 44 3.33 2.15 -9.22
N SER A 45 4.15 2.55 -10.19
CA SER A 45 5.27 1.77 -10.73
C SER A 45 6.59 2.47 -10.46
N LEU A 46 7.63 1.68 -10.15
CA LEU A 46 9.02 2.14 -9.99
C LEU A 46 9.75 2.33 -11.34
N GLY A 47 9.08 2.00 -12.46
CA GLY A 47 9.62 2.10 -13.82
C GLY A 47 10.05 0.74 -14.40
N ASP A 48 9.98 0.61 -15.73
CA ASP A 48 10.29 -0.65 -16.42
C ASP A 48 11.77 -1.09 -16.32
N ASN A 49 12.66 -0.17 -15.96
CA ASN A 49 14.07 -0.43 -15.70
C ASN A 49 14.38 -0.76 -14.22
N TYR A 50 13.37 -0.78 -13.34
CA TYR A 50 13.58 -1.16 -11.95
C TYR A 50 13.63 -2.69 -11.81
N GLN A 51 14.82 -3.20 -11.49
CA GLN A 51 15.06 -4.63 -11.29
C GLN A 51 15.36 -4.91 -9.81
N PHE A 52 14.55 -5.77 -9.19
CA PHE A 52 14.78 -6.23 -7.83
C PHE A 52 16.07 -7.03 -7.73
N ASN A 53 17.01 -6.57 -6.90
CA ASN A 53 18.26 -7.27 -6.65
C ASN A 53 18.11 -8.19 -5.43
N SER A 54 18.63 -9.42 -5.52
CA SER A 54 18.67 -10.34 -4.37
C SER A 54 19.55 -9.82 -3.22
N GLY A 55 20.48 -8.90 -3.51
CA GLY A 55 21.23 -8.14 -2.50
C GLY A 55 20.37 -7.19 -1.65
N ASP A 56 19.20 -6.78 -2.14
CA ASP A 56 18.27 -5.89 -1.43
C ASP A 56 17.22 -6.68 -0.60
N GLY A 57 17.48 -7.97 -0.30
CA GLY A 57 16.59 -8.80 0.53
C GLY A 57 15.36 -9.38 -0.19
N TRP A 58 15.35 -9.41 -1.52
CA TRP A 58 14.22 -9.95 -2.30
C TRP A 58 14.33 -11.46 -2.47
N GLN A 59 13.41 -12.19 -1.85
CA GLN A 59 13.19 -13.61 -2.11
C GLN A 59 11.72 -13.84 -2.45
N ALA A 60 11.44 -14.34 -3.66
CA ALA A 60 10.09 -14.74 -4.04
C ALA A 60 9.72 -16.04 -3.32
N ILE A 61 8.93 -15.94 -2.25
CA ILE A 61 8.45 -17.10 -1.48
C ILE A 61 7.13 -17.57 -2.10
N ASN A 62 7.08 -18.84 -2.51
CA ASN A 62 5.83 -19.46 -2.94
C ASN A 62 4.90 -19.62 -1.73
N VAL A 63 3.74 -18.95 -1.77
CA VAL A 63 2.73 -18.85 -0.70
C VAL A 63 2.26 -20.22 -0.18
N THR A 64 2.36 -21.28 -0.97
CA THR A 64 2.03 -22.64 -0.52
C THR A 64 2.98 -23.23 0.54
N ASN A 65 4.15 -22.62 0.78
CA ASN A 65 5.13 -23.08 1.78
C ASN A 65 5.09 -22.28 3.10
N LEU A 66 3.88 -22.01 3.62
CA LEU A 66 3.68 -21.31 4.90
C LEU A 66 3.68 -22.22 6.14
N GLN A 67 3.82 -23.55 5.98
CA GLN A 67 3.82 -24.49 7.12
C GLN A 67 4.92 -24.21 8.16
N TYR A 68 6.06 -23.62 7.77
CA TYR A 68 7.12 -23.27 8.72
C TYR A 68 6.80 -22.06 9.61
N LYS A 69 5.84 -21.20 9.20
CA LYS A 69 5.41 -20.01 9.96
C LYS A 69 4.16 -20.29 10.82
N TYR A 70 3.35 -21.29 10.43
CA TYR A 70 2.13 -21.70 11.14
C TYR A 70 2.14 -23.19 11.51
N SER A 71 3.26 -23.70 12.03
CA SER A 71 3.26 -24.94 12.80
C SER A 71 2.56 -24.71 14.14
N ARG A 72 1.22 -24.61 14.10
CA ARG A 72 0.36 -24.56 15.28
C ARG A 72 0.50 -25.91 15.98
N SER A 73 1.36 -25.96 16.99
CA SER A 73 1.59 -27.15 17.80
C SER A 73 0.27 -27.57 18.47
N THR A 74 -0.33 -28.64 17.96
CA THR A 74 -1.61 -29.17 18.45
C THR A 74 -1.52 -29.79 19.85
N SER A 75 -0.34 -29.74 20.49
CA SER A 75 -0.11 -30.11 21.89
C SER A 75 -0.99 -29.32 22.86
N ASP A 76 -1.19 -28.02 22.61
CA ASP A 76 -1.69 -27.09 23.63
C ASP A 76 -3.23 -27.08 23.73
N LEU A 77 -3.92 -27.81 22.85
CA LEU A 77 -5.38 -28.01 22.89
C LEU A 77 -5.80 -29.29 23.63
N SER A 78 -4.86 -30.00 24.27
CA SER A 78 -5.15 -31.27 24.97
C SER A 78 -5.22 -31.17 26.51
N VAL A 79 -4.87 -30.03 27.10
CA VAL A 79 -4.66 -29.90 28.57
C VAL A 79 -5.75 -29.08 29.27
N MET A 80 -7.01 -29.18 28.84
CA MET A 80 -8.19 -28.61 29.56
C MET A 80 -9.46 -29.47 29.47
N ALA A 81 -9.32 -30.80 29.34
CA ALA A 81 -10.46 -31.72 29.38
C ALA A 81 -10.07 -33.11 29.94
N THR A 82 -10.05 -33.24 31.28
CA THR A 82 -10.52 -34.40 32.07
C THR A 82 -10.05 -34.24 33.52
N HIS A 83 -10.87 -33.62 34.36
CA HIS A 83 -10.84 -33.85 35.79
C HIS A 83 -11.98 -34.83 36.11
N LEU A 84 -11.67 -36.12 36.32
CA LEU A 84 -12.44 -37.11 37.10
C LEU A 84 -11.74 -38.49 37.07
N ASP A 85 -11.60 -39.07 38.25
CA ASP A 85 -11.50 -40.51 38.62
C ASP A 85 -10.34 -41.43 38.17
N GLY A 86 -9.71 -42.04 39.20
CA GLY A 86 -9.65 -43.52 39.29
C GLY A 86 -8.34 -44.24 38.90
N PRO A 87 -7.65 -44.93 39.84
CA PRO A 87 -6.47 -45.74 39.53
C PRO A 87 -6.77 -47.25 39.43
N HIS A 88 -6.74 -47.84 38.23
CA HIS A 88 -6.71 -49.31 38.10
C HIS A 88 -5.86 -49.88 36.94
N HIS A 89 -4.86 -50.68 37.34
CA HIS A 89 -4.32 -51.91 36.75
C HIS A 89 -4.21 -52.16 35.23
N HIS A 90 -2.96 -52.47 34.83
CA HIS A 90 -2.55 -53.44 33.78
C HIS A 90 -3.01 -53.17 32.31
N ARG A 91 -2.26 -53.52 31.26
CA ARG A 91 -1.41 -54.71 31.05
C ARG A 91 -0.46 -54.50 29.86
N LYS A 92 0.67 -55.22 29.84
CA LYS A 92 1.62 -55.27 28.71
C LYS A 92 1.00 -55.87 27.44
N ARG A 93 1.37 -55.38 26.24
CA ARG A 93 1.75 -56.25 25.10
C ARG A 93 2.56 -55.54 24.01
N SER A 94 3.36 -56.32 23.29
CA SER A 94 4.41 -55.90 22.37
C SER A 94 4.37 -56.69 21.04
N SER A 95 4.48 -56.00 19.90
CA SER A 95 4.92 -56.51 18.58
C SER A 95 4.92 -55.34 17.60
N LYS A 96 6.01 -54.89 16.93
CA LYS A 96 7.10 -55.55 16.18
C LYS A 96 6.71 -55.90 14.72
N SER A 97 7.60 -55.53 13.79
CA SER A 97 7.58 -55.74 12.32
C SER A 97 6.66 -54.79 11.53
N SER A 98 6.88 -54.47 10.25
CA SER A 98 8.12 -54.39 9.42
C SER A 98 7.75 -53.71 8.09
N GLY A 99 8.69 -53.01 7.42
CA GLY A 99 8.42 -52.31 6.15
C GLY A 99 8.14 -53.23 4.95
N PRO A 100 7.94 -52.64 3.74
CA PRO A 100 9.10 -52.58 2.84
C PRO A 100 9.25 -51.31 1.97
N LYS A 101 10.44 -51.15 1.41
CA LYS A 101 10.82 -50.14 0.39
C LYS A 101 10.30 -50.50 -1.02
N LYS A 102 10.01 -49.49 -1.84
CA LYS A 102 10.11 -49.42 -3.33
C LYS A 102 9.63 -48.02 -3.77
N SER A 103 10.01 -47.42 -4.90
CA SER A 103 11.24 -47.48 -5.71
C SER A 103 11.18 -46.35 -6.75
N SER A 104 12.33 -45.74 -7.05
CA SER A 104 12.59 -44.77 -8.13
C SER A 104 11.70 -44.79 -9.38
N LYS A 105 11.34 -43.60 -9.89
CA LYS A 105 11.27 -43.36 -11.35
C LYS A 105 11.64 -41.91 -11.68
N SER A 106 12.63 -41.72 -12.56
CA SER A 106 12.95 -40.41 -13.11
C SER A 106 12.17 -40.16 -14.40
N SER A 107 11.86 -38.90 -14.70
CA SER A 107 11.32 -38.46 -15.98
C SER A 107 12.06 -37.21 -16.45
N LYS A 108 12.36 -37.17 -17.75
CA LYS A 108 13.22 -36.16 -18.39
C LYS A 108 12.45 -34.87 -18.68
N GLN A 109 13.04 -33.75 -18.25
CA GLN A 109 13.46 -32.63 -19.11
C GLN A 109 12.71 -32.43 -20.45
N SER A 110 12.00 -31.30 -20.59
CA SER A 110 11.78 -30.62 -21.88
C SER A 110 11.60 -29.10 -21.69
N SER A 111 12.47 -28.32 -22.33
CA SER A 111 12.43 -26.85 -22.31
C SER A 111 11.63 -26.31 -23.51
N PRO A 112 10.79 -25.26 -23.35
CA PRO A 112 10.29 -24.48 -24.48
C PRO A 112 11.39 -23.60 -25.07
N LYS A 113 11.38 -23.41 -26.40
CA LYS A 113 12.40 -22.67 -27.15
C LYS A 113 12.18 -21.15 -27.08
N LYS A 114 13.29 -20.39 -27.17
CA LYS A 114 13.28 -19.01 -27.65
C LYS A 114 12.63 -18.91 -29.04
N SER A 115 11.92 -17.80 -29.28
CA SER A 115 11.63 -17.29 -30.62
C SER A 115 11.98 -15.81 -30.64
N ASP A 116 13.08 -15.46 -31.33
CA ASP A 116 13.54 -14.09 -31.45
C ASP A 116 12.64 -13.29 -32.42
N ILE A 117 12.06 -12.18 -31.95
CA ILE A 117 11.45 -11.17 -32.84
C ILE A 117 12.41 -9.99 -32.96
N LYS A 118 13.08 -9.94 -34.11
CA LYS A 118 13.99 -8.87 -34.51
C LYS A 118 13.18 -7.78 -35.20
N MET A 119 12.89 -6.67 -34.50
CA MET A 119 12.33 -5.47 -35.13
C MET A 119 13.36 -4.35 -35.11
N TYR A 120 13.57 -3.74 -36.27
CA TYR A 120 14.59 -2.73 -36.54
C TYR A 120 13.93 -1.38 -36.82
N SER A 121 14.71 -0.30 -36.71
CA SER A 121 14.38 1.06 -37.18
C SER A 121 13.35 1.82 -36.30
N THR A 122 13.40 3.15 -36.12
CA THR A 122 14.39 4.17 -36.55
C THR A 122 14.52 5.26 -35.49
N SER A 123 15.71 5.81 -35.30
CA SER A 123 15.92 7.04 -34.52
C SER A 123 15.48 8.27 -35.33
N ALA A 124 14.55 9.07 -34.80
CA ALA A 124 14.11 10.32 -35.40
C ALA A 124 14.28 11.48 -34.41
N ASN A 125 15.44 12.10 -34.45
CA ASN A 125 15.78 13.31 -33.71
C ASN A 125 15.56 14.52 -34.64
N SER A 126 14.63 15.44 -34.33
CA SER A 126 14.49 16.68 -35.11
C SER A 126 14.02 17.86 -34.26
N THR A 127 14.77 18.96 -34.39
CA THR A 127 14.73 20.13 -33.51
C THR A 127 14.05 21.33 -34.18
N ALA A 128 13.00 21.85 -33.52
CA ALA A 128 12.58 23.27 -33.44
C ALA A 128 11.87 24.04 -34.60
N LYS A 129 11.07 25.04 -34.14
CA LYS A 129 10.40 26.21 -34.79
C LYS A 129 9.12 25.89 -35.63
N SER A 130 7.89 26.39 -35.38
CA SER A 130 7.30 27.74 -35.06
C SER A 130 7.04 28.60 -36.32
N ILE A 131 5.96 29.39 -36.51
CA ILE A 131 5.08 30.18 -35.60
C ILE A 131 3.62 30.32 -36.12
N THR A 132 2.56 30.10 -35.29
CA THR A 132 1.20 30.72 -35.41
C THR A 132 0.40 30.59 -34.10
N LYS A 133 0.54 31.49 -33.12
CA LYS A 133 -0.32 32.67 -32.86
C LYS A 133 -1.83 32.46 -33.03
N GLY A 134 -2.57 32.39 -31.90
CA GLY A 134 -4.02 32.62 -31.86
C GLY A 134 -4.78 31.81 -30.80
N LEU A 135 -5.17 32.44 -29.69
CA LEU A 135 -6.36 32.09 -28.87
C LEU A 135 -6.44 30.67 -28.22
N LEU A 136 -5.34 30.11 -27.69
CA LEU A 136 -5.41 28.85 -26.89
C LEU A 136 -4.32 28.72 -25.80
N GLY A 137 -3.75 29.84 -25.35
CA GLY A 137 -2.66 29.88 -24.38
C GLY A 137 -3.08 30.35 -22.99
N SER A 138 -3.46 29.42 -22.10
CA SER A 138 -3.48 29.66 -20.63
C SER A 138 -3.48 28.40 -19.73
N VAL A 139 -3.66 27.17 -20.26
CA VAL A 139 -3.84 25.97 -19.41
C VAL A 139 -2.89 24.81 -19.77
N LYS A 140 -1.64 25.11 -20.15
CA LYS A 140 -0.60 24.09 -20.42
C LYS A 140 0.74 24.30 -19.70
N GLY A 141 0.84 25.32 -18.84
CA GLY A 141 2.08 25.65 -18.10
C GLY A 141 2.15 25.06 -16.68
N SER A 142 1.06 25.09 -15.91
CA SER A 142 1.12 24.93 -14.44
C SER A 142 1.09 23.49 -13.91
N ILE A 143 1.11 22.47 -14.78
CA ILE A 143 0.98 21.05 -14.41
C ILE A 143 2.29 20.25 -14.48
N LYS A 144 3.40 20.86 -14.90
CA LYS A 144 4.72 20.20 -14.98
C LYS A 144 5.65 20.50 -13.79
N ASP A 145 5.46 21.63 -13.11
CA ASP A 145 6.40 22.15 -12.10
C ASP A 145 5.85 22.11 -10.67
N ILE A 146 4.74 21.41 -10.42
CA ILE A 146 4.16 21.25 -9.07
C ILE A 146 3.95 19.76 -8.76
N VAL A 147 4.31 19.38 -7.53
CA VAL A 147 4.26 18.03 -6.92
C VAL A 147 5.48 17.16 -7.25
N SER A 148 6.48 17.28 -6.39
CA SER A 148 7.35 16.15 -6.02
C SER A 148 6.52 15.15 -5.21
N THR A 149 5.80 14.27 -5.92
CA THR A 149 5.02 13.16 -5.35
C THR A 149 5.81 12.43 -4.27
N ILE A 150 5.13 11.89 -3.24
CA ILE A 150 5.75 11.03 -2.20
C ILE A 150 6.79 10.10 -2.84
N LYS A 151 7.98 10.01 -2.24
CA LYS A 151 9.08 9.15 -2.72
C LYS A 151 9.48 8.18 -1.64
N GLY A 152 9.57 6.89 -1.99
CA GLY A 152 10.30 5.92 -1.17
C GLY A 152 11.78 6.30 -1.06
N VAL A 153 12.34 6.20 0.14
CA VAL A 153 13.72 6.55 0.49
C VAL A 153 14.41 5.39 1.19
N GLY A 154 15.72 5.25 0.97
CA GLY A 154 16.48 4.10 1.47
C GLY A 154 16.21 2.80 0.70
N SER A 155 16.79 1.71 1.22
CA SER A 155 16.64 0.37 0.66
C SER A 155 15.29 -0.25 1.06
N PRO A 156 14.65 -1.02 0.16
CA PRO A 156 13.51 -1.86 0.52
C PRO A 156 13.93 -3.00 1.47
N GLU A 157 12.98 -3.44 2.30
CA GLU A 157 13.11 -4.64 3.13
C GLU A 157 11.85 -5.52 3.11
N PRO A 158 11.98 -6.87 3.22
CA PRO A 158 10.83 -7.77 3.20
C PRO A 158 9.97 -7.62 4.45
N VAL A 159 8.66 -7.43 4.25
CA VAL A 159 7.65 -7.40 5.32
C VAL A 159 6.47 -8.30 4.97
N THR A 160 5.83 -8.87 6.00
CA THR A 160 4.52 -9.51 5.84
C THR A 160 3.44 -8.42 5.82
N ILE A 161 2.47 -8.52 4.91
CA ILE A 161 1.25 -7.71 4.94
C ILE A 161 0.00 -8.58 5.04
N THR A 162 -1.00 -8.04 5.72
CA THR A 162 -2.41 -8.49 5.78
C THR A 162 -3.32 -7.28 5.60
N TRP A 163 -4.62 -7.46 5.73
CA TRP A 163 -5.56 -6.34 5.78
C TRP A 163 -6.60 -6.43 6.89
N TYR A 164 -7.07 -5.27 7.34
CA TYR A 164 -8.09 -5.08 8.38
C TYR A 164 -9.16 -4.08 7.93
N THR A 165 -10.32 -4.09 8.62
CA THR A 165 -11.56 -3.43 8.16
C THR A 165 -12.54 -3.20 9.31
N GLY A 166 -13.55 -2.35 9.09
CA GLY A 166 -14.69 -2.22 10.01
C GLY A 166 -14.31 -1.67 11.40
N HIS A 167 -14.62 -2.43 12.46
CA HIS A 167 -14.41 -1.96 13.84
C HIS A 167 -12.93 -1.93 14.25
N ASP A 168 -12.08 -2.73 13.61
CA ASP A 168 -10.63 -2.75 13.88
C ASP A 168 -9.93 -1.47 13.42
N LEU A 169 -10.62 -0.62 12.66
CA LEU A 169 -10.14 0.71 12.26
C LEU A 169 -10.33 1.77 13.38
N LEU A 170 -11.12 1.48 14.42
CA LEU A 170 -11.49 2.46 15.44
C LEU A 170 -10.40 2.64 16.50
N ASN A 171 -10.24 3.89 16.97
CA ASN A 171 -9.27 4.29 17.99
C ASN A 171 -7.79 4.04 17.63
N PRO A 172 -7.31 4.53 16.46
CA PRO A 172 -5.93 4.31 16.00
C PRO A 172 -4.87 4.77 17.02
N SER A 173 -3.95 3.86 17.37
CA SER A 173 -3.05 3.99 18.53
C SER A 173 -2.05 5.15 18.46
N CYS A 174 -1.85 5.79 17.31
CA CYS A 174 -0.89 6.87 17.17
C CYS A 174 -1.36 8.20 17.77
N TRP A 175 -2.65 8.35 18.09
CA TRP A 175 -3.17 9.50 18.84
C TRP A 175 -3.62 9.06 20.23
N SER A 176 -3.32 9.86 21.26
CA SER A 176 -3.77 9.58 22.63
C SER A 176 -5.29 9.75 22.82
N ASN A 177 -5.92 10.61 22.02
CA ASN A 177 -7.37 10.85 21.98
C ASN A 177 -7.81 11.01 20.52
N PRO A 178 -8.01 9.92 19.77
CA PRO A 178 -8.34 9.98 18.35
C PRO A 178 -9.77 10.53 18.12
N SER A 179 -9.87 11.67 17.45
CA SER A 179 -11.14 12.20 16.89
C SER A 179 -11.41 11.71 15.45
N TRP A 180 -10.48 10.92 14.90
CA TRP A 180 -10.50 10.38 13.55
C TRP A 180 -10.08 8.92 13.57
N ALA A 181 -10.65 8.14 12.65
CA ALA A 181 -10.30 6.74 12.40
C ALA A 181 -10.14 6.53 10.88
N PRO A 182 -9.22 5.65 10.44
CA PRO A 182 -9.18 5.22 9.05
C PRO A 182 -10.51 4.59 8.63
N THR A 183 -10.75 4.56 7.32
CA THR A 183 -11.86 3.83 6.70
C THR A 183 -11.29 2.72 5.81
N ASP A 184 -12.14 1.80 5.35
CA ASP A 184 -11.75 0.79 4.33
C ASP A 184 -11.10 1.43 3.09
N ASN A 185 -11.45 2.70 2.78
CA ASN A 185 -10.96 3.46 1.62
C ASN A 185 -9.69 4.30 1.92
N SER A 186 -9.25 4.38 3.17
CA SER A 186 -8.03 5.10 3.54
C SER A 186 -6.78 4.33 3.09
N PHE A 187 -5.62 4.99 3.00
CA PHE A 187 -4.32 4.36 2.74
C PHE A 187 -3.47 4.43 4.02
N ALA A 188 -3.87 3.62 4.98
CA ALA A 188 -3.36 3.62 6.33
C ALA A 188 -2.89 2.22 6.72
N CYS A 189 -2.05 2.13 7.74
CA CYS A 189 -1.56 0.85 8.24
C CYS A 189 -1.35 0.85 9.75
N ALA A 190 -1.45 -0.37 10.30
CA ALA A 190 -1.10 -0.71 11.67
C ALA A 190 0.20 -1.54 11.67
N LEU A 191 1.17 -1.18 12.52
CA LEU A 191 2.44 -1.91 12.60
C LEU A 191 2.47 -2.85 13.79
N THR A 192 3.15 -4.00 13.66
CA THR A 192 3.33 -4.97 14.76
C THR A 192 3.62 -4.27 16.09
N LEU A 193 2.77 -4.53 17.09
CA LEU A 193 2.83 -3.81 18.37
C LEU A 193 4.16 -4.05 19.09
N ASN A 194 4.56 -5.31 19.22
CA ASN A 194 5.67 -5.76 20.09
C ASN A 194 6.81 -6.43 19.31
N GLY A 195 8.05 -6.25 19.77
CA GLY A 195 9.23 -6.98 19.31
C GLY A 195 9.85 -6.53 17.98
N TRP A 196 9.15 -5.74 17.16
CA TRP A 196 9.77 -5.08 16.00
C TRP A 196 10.51 -3.82 16.46
N THR A 197 11.83 -3.94 16.65
CA THR A 197 12.69 -2.93 17.30
C THR A 197 12.98 -1.69 16.45
N ASP A 198 13.10 -1.87 15.13
CA ASP A 198 13.41 -0.83 14.14
C ASP A 198 12.16 -0.38 13.36
N LYS A 199 10.95 -0.61 13.91
CA LYS A 199 9.70 -0.31 13.22
C LYS A 199 9.54 1.19 12.92
N PRO A 200 8.97 1.55 11.76
CA PRO A 200 8.62 2.94 11.46
C PRO A 200 7.74 3.57 12.55
N LYS A 201 7.92 4.87 12.77
CA LYS A 201 7.19 5.62 13.80
C LYS A 201 5.79 5.99 13.30
N CYS A 202 4.90 6.24 14.26
CA CYS A 202 3.62 6.89 14.02
C CYS A 202 3.75 8.09 13.08
N PHE A 203 2.78 8.20 12.17
CA PHE A 203 2.64 9.26 11.16
C PHE A 203 3.69 9.28 10.05
N GLN A 204 4.67 8.38 10.06
CA GLN A 204 5.56 8.20 8.91
C GLN A 204 4.81 7.58 7.73
N PHE A 205 5.30 7.89 6.52
CA PHE A 205 4.84 7.27 5.28
C PHE A 205 5.74 6.11 4.91
N LEU A 206 5.15 5.08 4.30
CA LEU A 206 5.80 3.87 3.82
C LEU A 206 5.46 3.68 2.35
N GLU A 207 6.44 3.29 1.55
CA GLU A 207 6.19 2.69 0.24
C GLU A 207 6.20 1.17 0.40
N LEU A 208 5.12 0.51 -0.02
CA LEU A 208 4.98 -0.94 -0.04
C LEU A 208 4.86 -1.41 -1.49
N CYS A 209 5.66 -2.38 -1.91
CA CYS A 209 5.69 -2.90 -3.27
C CYS A 209 5.58 -4.43 -3.30
N ASN A 210 4.53 -4.96 -3.94
CA ASN A 210 4.41 -6.38 -4.27
C ASN A 210 5.22 -6.71 -5.54
N THR A 211 5.14 -5.84 -6.53
CA THR A 211 5.96 -5.91 -7.75
C THR A 211 6.46 -4.52 -8.11
N SER A 212 7.36 -4.39 -9.09
CA SER A 212 7.87 -3.08 -9.52
C SER A 212 6.81 -2.21 -10.19
N LYS A 213 5.61 -2.76 -10.45
CA LYS A 213 4.45 -2.09 -11.05
C LYS A 213 3.24 -2.01 -10.12
N LYS A 214 3.34 -2.57 -8.91
CA LYS A 214 2.31 -2.53 -7.86
C LYS A 214 2.95 -2.06 -6.55
N CYS A 215 3.01 -0.76 -6.37
CA CYS A 215 3.44 -0.10 -5.15
C CYS A 215 2.35 0.84 -4.63
N VAL A 216 2.28 1.08 -3.32
CA VAL A 216 1.38 2.06 -2.68
C VAL A 216 2.10 2.88 -1.63
N PHE A 217 1.58 4.07 -1.34
CA PHE A 217 2.01 4.88 -0.20
C PHE A 217 0.97 4.86 0.91
N VAL A 218 1.34 4.35 2.09
CA VAL A 218 0.48 4.31 3.28
C VAL A 218 1.07 5.11 4.42
N ARG A 219 0.22 5.61 5.33
CA ARG A 219 0.64 6.26 6.57
C ARG A 219 0.51 5.30 7.75
N VAL A 220 1.52 5.27 8.63
CA VAL A 220 1.44 4.59 9.93
C VAL A 220 0.49 5.38 10.83
N VAL A 221 -0.62 4.77 11.24
CA VAL A 221 -1.61 5.40 12.12
C VAL A 221 -1.93 4.57 13.37
N ASP A 222 -1.53 3.31 13.41
CA ASP A 222 -1.99 2.38 14.44
C ASP A 222 -0.96 1.27 14.76
N SER A 223 -1.25 0.44 15.76
CA SER A 223 -0.43 -0.70 16.18
C SER A 223 -1.22 -2.00 16.13
N CYS A 224 -0.80 -2.93 15.27
CA CYS A 224 -1.39 -4.24 15.11
C CYS A 224 -1.05 -5.13 16.32
N ALA A 225 -2.01 -5.32 17.22
CA ALA A 225 -1.90 -6.22 18.38
C ALA A 225 -2.07 -7.70 18.02
N GLY A 226 -2.80 -8.01 16.94
CA GLY A 226 -2.97 -9.38 16.41
C GLY A 226 -1.77 -9.90 15.62
N CYS A 227 -0.85 -9.02 15.21
CA CYS A 227 0.35 -9.38 14.46
C CYS A 227 1.35 -10.13 15.34
N ALA A 228 2.04 -11.11 14.76
CA ALA A 228 3.00 -11.93 15.49
C ALA A 228 4.15 -11.08 16.07
N GLY A 229 4.34 -11.13 17.39
CA GLY A 229 5.38 -10.37 18.08
C GLY A 229 6.78 -10.70 17.54
N GLY A 230 7.61 -9.67 17.33
CA GLY A 230 8.93 -9.80 16.73
C GLY A 230 8.95 -9.91 15.21
N SER A 231 7.80 -9.96 14.53
CA SER A 231 7.75 -9.98 13.07
C SER A 231 7.70 -8.58 12.46
N LYS A 232 8.24 -8.43 11.25
CA LYS A 232 8.03 -7.23 10.42
C LYS A 232 6.69 -7.37 9.68
N HIS A 233 5.60 -7.08 10.38
CA HIS A 233 4.24 -7.19 9.85
C HIS A 233 3.55 -5.82 9.84
N VAL A 234 3.02 -5.45 8.67
CA VAL A 234 2.28 -4.22 8.38
C VAL A 234 0.85 -4.61 7.97
N ASP A 235 -0.13 -4.34 8.82
CA ASP A 235 -1.54 -4.60 8.53
C ASP A 235 -2.13 -3.40 7.81
N LEU A 236 -2.84 -3.61 6.70
CA LEU A 236 -3.27 -2.55 5.78
C LEU A 236 -4.77 -2.31 5.81
N THR A 237 -5.20 -1.07 5.57
CA THR A 237 -6.60 -0.84 5.19
C THR A 237 -6.93 -1.58 3.89
N LYS A 238 -8.17 -2.05 3.80
CA LYS A 238 -8.68 -2.87 2.67
C LYS A 238 -8.34 -2.31 1.28
N ALA A 239 -8.50 -1.01 1.04
CA ALA A 239 -8.16 -0.38 -0.24
C ALA A 239 -6.64 -0.42 -0.53
N ALA A 240 -5.79 -0.12 0.45
CA ALA A 240 -4.34 -0.13 0.27
C ALA A 240 -3.81 -1.55 -0.03
N PHE A 241 -4.40 -2.59 0.56
CA PHE A 241 -4.08 -3.97 0.22
C PHE A 241 -4.54 -4.35 -1.19
N SER A 242 -5.76 -3.95 -1.57
CA SER A 242 -6.37 -4.28 -2.87
C SER A 242 -5.56 -3.79 -4.07
N GLU A 243 -4.84 -2.67 -3.92
CA GLU A 243 -3.92 -2.15 -4.93
C GLU A 243 -2.64 -3.00 -5.10
N LEU A 244 -2.25 -3.77 -4.07
CA LEU A 244 -1.10 -4.67 -4.09
C LEU A 244 -1.46 -6.10 -4.52
N ALA A 245 -2.57 -6.64 -4.03
CA ALA A 245 -2.97 -8.03 -4.16
C ALA A 245 -4.50 -8.21 -4.07
N ASP A 246 -5.03 -9.33 -4.55
CA ASP A 246 -6.44 -9.66 -4.34
C ASP A 246 -6.70 -9.99 -2.87
N LEU A 247 -7.79 -9.50 -2.29
CA LEU A 247 -8.09 -9.63 -0.86
C LEU A 247 -8.13 -11.09 -0.36
N ASP A 248 -8.49 -12.02 -1.25
CA ASP A 248 -8.52 -13.46 -0.99
C ASP A 248 -7.13 -14.10 -0.84
N GLU A 249 -6.04 -13.43 -1.25
CA GLU A 249 -4.68 -13.84 -0.86
C GLU A 249 -4.50 -13.75 0.67
N GLY A 250 -5.11 -12.74 1.30
CA GLY A 250 -5.17 -12.50 2.74
C GLY A 250 -3.83 -12.12 3.40
N ILE A 251 -2.73 -12.74 2.99
CA ILE A 251 -1.38 -12.56 3.50
C ILE A 251 -0.35 -12.73 2.39
N LEU A 252 0.57 -11.77 2.25
CA LEU A 252 1.71 -11.88 1.34
C LEU A 252 2.97 -11.23 1.92
N THR A 253 4.11 -11.55 1.32
CA THR A 253 5.37 -10.85 1.59
C THR A 253 5.59 -9.82 0.50
N VAL A 254 5.54 -8.55 0.86
CA VAL A 254 5.91 -7.41 0.01
C VAL A 254 7.19 -6.79 0.54
N GLN A 255 7.64 -5.72 -0.09
CA GLN A 255 8.80 -4.99 0.38
C GLN A 255 8.43 -3.56 0.73
N MET A 256 8.95 -3.12 1.87
CA MET A 256 8.66 -1.84 2.49
C MET A 256 9.92 -0.97 2.46
N ARG A 257 9.76 0.33 2.25
CA ARG A 257 10.75 1.32 2.67
C ARG A 257 10.08 2.56 3.24
N PRO A 258 10.75 3.36 4.08
CA PRO A 258 10.27 4.67 4.46
C PRO A 258 9.99 5.54 3.23
N ALA A 259 9.07 6.48 3.34
CA ALA A 259 8.76 7.44 2.29
C ALA A 259 8.64 8.87 2.82
N THR A 260 8.81 9.85 1.94
CA THR A 260 8.68 11.27 2.31
C THR A 260 7.24 11.64 2.65
N SER A 261 7.03 12.75 3.36
CA SER A 261 5.69 13.34 3.45
C SER A 261 5.19 13.81 2.08
N PRO A 262 3.87 13.83 1.84
CA PRO A 262 3.28 14.38 0.61
C PRO A 262 3.26 15.91 0.60
N ASP A 263 3.51 16.50 -0.57
CA ASP A 263 3.37 17.94 -0.82
C ASP A 263 1.93 18.47 -0.64
N GLY A 264 0.91 17.60 -0.81
CA GLY A 264 -0.51 17.93 -0.65
C GLY A 264 -1.22 16.94 0.29
N TRP A 265 -2.15 17.42 1.12
CA TRP A 265 -2.76 16.61 2.17
C TRP A 265 -4.17 16.10 1.84
N LEU A 266 -4.42 14.83 2.14
CA LEU A 266 -5.69 14.14 1.93
C LEU A 266 -6.13 13.49 3.25
N GLU A 267 -6.92 14.20 4.03
CA GLU A 267 -7.37 13.74 5.35
C GLU A 267 -8.29 12.50 5.29
N ASN A 268 -9.08 12.36 4.21
CA ASN A 268 -9.84 11.15 3.94
C ASN A 268 -8.94 9.92 3.69
N LEU A 269 -7.75 10.14 3.13
CA LEU A 269 -6.82 9.08 2.75
C LEU A 269 -5.87 8.71 3.90
N TRP A 270 -5.38 9.70 4.67
CA TRP A 270 -4.31 9.52 5.65
C TRP A 270 -4.62 10.06 7.06
N GLY A 271 -5.80 10.63 7.28
CA GLY A 271 -6.19 11.25 8.54
C GLY A 271 -5.62 12.66 8.76
N PRO A 272 -5.85 13.28 9.92
CA PRO A 272 -5.40 14.64 10.20
C PRO A 272 -3.86 14.70 10.28
N LYS A 273 -3.28 15.87 9.96
CA LYS A 273 -1.86 16.11 10.24
C LYS A 273 -1.62 16.06 11.76
N ALA A 274 -0.47 15.52 12.14
CA ALA A 274 0.04 15.51 13.50
C ALA A 274 1.26 16.43 13.58
#